data_AF-A0A6G6Y2P4-F1
#
_entry.id   AF-A0A6G6Y2P4-F1
#
_cell.length_a   1.000
_cell.length_b   1.000
_cell.length_c   1.000
_cell.angle_alpha   90.00
_cell.angle_beta   90.00
_cell.angle_gamma   90.00
#
_symmetry.space_group_name_H-M   'P 1'
#
loop_
_entity.id
_entity.type
_entity.pdbx_description
1 polymer ?
#
loop_
_entity_poly.entity_id
_entity_poly.type
_entity_poly.pdbx_seq_one_letter_code
_entity_poly.pdbx_strand_id
1 'polypeptide(L)' 'MKDRLNDLSRRHRRLNRLIDNCRAANRQEEMKTLKRIRLRLKDEIAALQRRVAIPG' A
#
# COMPACT_ATOMS: atom_id res chain seq x y z
N MET A 1 3.57 -7.16 16.35
CA MET A 1 3.65 -7.32 14.87
C MET A 1 2.29 -7.23 14.17
N LYS A 2 1.20 -7.76 14.74
CA LYS A 2 -0.17 -7.66 14.17
C LYS A 2 -0.65 -6.21 13.96
N ASP A 3 -0.37 -5.30 14.89
CA ASP A 3 -0.75 -3.87 14.76
C ASP A 3 -0.12 -3.17 13.56
N ARG A 4 1.18 -3.41 13.32
CA ARG A 4 1.89 -2.78 12.19
C ARG A 4 1.38 -3.29 10.85
N LEU A 5 1.02 -4.57 10.74
CA LEU A 5 0.44 -5.14 9.53
C LEU A 5 -0.98 -4.62 9.28
N ASN A 6 -1.76 -4.39 10.34
CA ASN A 6 -3.08 -3.78 10.27
C ASN A 6 -3.00 -2.31 9.83
N ASP A 7 -2.09 -1.53 10.39
CA ASP A 7 -1.85 -0.13 9.99
C ASP A 7 -1.44 -0.02 8.51
N LEU A 8 -0.48 -0.84 8.08
CA LEU A 8 -0.05 -0.87 6.67
C LEU A 8 -1.19 -1.29 5.73
N SER A 9 -2.02 -2.26 6.15
CA SER A 9 -3.20 -2.67 5.38
C SER A 9 -4.25 -1.57 5.27
N ARG A 10 -4.48 -0.80 6.35
CA ARG A 10 -5.38 0.37 6.34
C ARG A 10 -4.85 1.47 5.42
N ARG A 11 -3.55 1.78 5.49
CA ARG A 11 -2.89 2.74 4.59
C ARG A 11 -2.98 2.32 3.13
N HIS A 12 -2.76 1.03 2.85
CA HIS A 12 -2.89 0.47 1.50
C HIS A 12 -4.32 0.63 0.96
N ARG A 13 -5.36 0.33 1.78
CA ARG A 13 -6.76 0.55 1.39
C ARG A 13 -7.08 2.02 1.12
N ARG A 14 -6.57 2.93 1.96
CA ARG A 14 -6.76 4.38 1.79
C ARG A 14 -6.15 4.86 0.46
N LEU A 15 -4.93 4.41 0.15
CA LEU A 15 -4.27 4.73 -1.12
C LEU A 15 -5.03 4.16 -2.31
N ASN A 16 -5.59 2.95 -2.20
CA ASN A 16 -6.37 2.38 -3.29
C ASN A 16 -7.62 3.22 -3.58
N ARG A 17 -8.32 3.69 -2.53
CA ARG A 17 -9.44 4.64 -2.70
C ARG A 17 -8.99 5.97 -3.31
N LEU A 18 -7.83 6.50 -2.92
CA LEU A 18 -7.31 7.73 -3.53
C LEU A 18 -7.02 7.54 -5.02
N ILE A 19 -6.42 6.41 -5.40
CA ILE A 19 -6.16 6.08 -6.82
C ILE A 19 -7.48 5.95 -7.60
N ASP A 20 -8.50 5.30 -7.03
CA ASP A 20 -9.81 5.18 -7.66
C ASP A 20 -10.51 6.54 -7.87
N ASN A 21 -10.32 7.48 -6.93
CA ASN A 21 -10.83 8.85 -7.06
C ASN A 21 -9.96 9.75 -7.97
N CYS A 22 -8.71 9.37 -8.22
CA CYS A 22 -7.73 10.13 -9.00
C CYS A 22 -7.78 9.80 -10.52
N ARG A 23 -8.92 9.30 -11.02
CA ARG A 23 -9.11 8.89 -12.44
C ARG A 23 -9.27 10.07 -13.41
N ALA A 24 -9.23 11.31 -12.94
CA ALA A 24 -9.31 12.50 -13.79
C ALA A 24 -8.01 12.67 -14.59
N ALA A 25 -8.11 13.01 -15.88
CA ALA A 25 -6.98 13.13 -16.79
C ALA A 25 -5.92 14.17 -16.33
N ASN A 26 -6.32 15.18 -15.56
CA ASN A 26 -5.43 16.20 -14.98
C ASN A 26 -4.65 15.71 -13.76
N ARG A 27 -4.87 14.48 -13.28
CA ARG A 27 -4.18 13.92 -12.10
C ARG A 27 -3.34 12.69 -12.43
N GLN A 28 -2.96 12.49 -13.69
CA GLN A 28 -2.15 11.34 -14.09
C GLN A 28 -0.78 11.26 -13.38
N GLU A 29 -0.15 12.40 -13.08
CA GLU A 29 1.11 12.43 -12.31
C GLU A 29 0.90 12.06 -10.84
N GLU A 30 -0.18 12.54 -10.24
CA GLU A 30 -0.60 12.16 -8.89
C GLU A 30 -0.91 10.66 -8.83
N MET A 31 -1.61 10.13 -9.84
CA MET A 31 -1.89 8.69 -9.97
C MET A 31 -0.60 7.86 -10.08
N LYS A 32 0.42 8.32 -10.83
CA LYS A 32 1.72 7.65 -10.91
C LYS A 32 2.41 7.62 -9.54
N THR A 33 2.38 8.74 -8.81
CA THR A 33 2.95 8.85 -7.47
C THR A 33 2.23 7.92 -6.48
N LEU A 34 0.90 7.93 -6.47
CA LEU A 34 0.09 7.06 -5.61
C LEU A 34 0.33 5.58 -5.91
N LYS A 35 0.47 5.19 -7.19
CA LYS A 35 0.80 3.81 -7.58
C LYS A 35 2.18 3.37 -7.07
N ARG A 36 3.19 4.25 -7.10
CA ARG A 36 4.53 3.99 -6.53
C ARG A 36 4.47 3.79 -5.02
N ILE A 37 3.73 4.63 -4.31
CA ILE A 37 3.55 4.51 -2.85
C ILE A 37 2.82 3.20 -2.52
N ARG A 38 1.77 2.85 -3.27
CA ARG A 38 1.05 1.57 -3.12
C ARG A 38 1.99 0.36 -3.28
N LEU A 39 2.87 0.40 -4.28
CA LEU A 39 3.84 -0.67 -4.53
C LEU A 39 4.78 -0.85 -3.33
N ARG A 40 5.37 0.24 -2.82
CA ARG A 40 6.24 0.19 -1.63
C ARG A 40 5.54 -0.39 -0.41
N LEU A 41 4.29 0.00 -0.16
CA LEU A 41 3.52 -0.56 0.96
C LEU A 41 3.20 -2.03 0.78
N LYS A 42 2.90 -2.47 -0.45
CA LYS A 42 2.70 -3.89 -0.76
C LYS A 42 3.98 -4.68 -0.47
N ASP A 43 5.14 -4.17 -0.86
CA ASP A 43 6.43 -4.81 -0.60
C ASP A 43 6.75 -4.84 0.90
N GLU A 44 6.45 -3.77 1.65
CA GLU A 44 6.63 -3.74 3.11
C GLU A 44 5.70 -4.74 3.82
N ILE A 45 4.43 -4.84 3.39
CA ILE A 45 3.49 -5.84 3.90
C ILE A 45 4.00 -7.25 3.59
N ALA A 46 4.47 -7.52 2.36
CA ALA A 46 4.99 -8.82 1.98
C ALA A 46 6.25 -9.19 2.77
N ALA A 47 7.16 -8.23 2.99
CA ALA A 47 8.35 -8.44 3.82
C ALA A 47 7.99 -8.74 5.28
N LEU A 48 7.03 -8.03 5.85
CA LEU A 48 6.55 -8.29 7.21
C LEU A 48 5.78 -9.62 7.31
N GLN A 49 4.97 -9.95 6.31
CA GLN A 49 4.29 -11.25 6.23
C GLN A 49 5.28 -12.40 6.17
N ARG A 50 6.35 -12.30 5.35
CA ARG A 50 7.41 -13.30 5.32
C ARG A 50 8.10 -13.42 6.68
N ARG A 51 8.41 -12.31 7.35
CA ARG A 51 9.00 -12.34 8.70
C ARG A 51 8.09 -12.98 9.75
N VAL A 52 6.78 -12.86 9.60
CA VAL A 52 5.79 -13.49 10.49
C VAL A 52 5.50 -14.94 10.10
N ALA A 53 5.63 -15.30 8.83
CA ALA A 53 5.32 -16.61 8.27
C ALA A 53 6.51 -17.59 8.24
N ILE A 54 7.72 -17.16 8.62
CA ILE A 54 8.83 -18.05 8.94
C ILE A 54 8.66 -18.42 10.42
N PRO A 55 8.14 -19.62 10.77
CA PRO A 55 8.37 -20.16 12.09
C PRO A 55 9.87 -20.45 12.17
N GLY A 56 10.51 -20.01 13.26
CA GLY A 56 11.77 -20.63 13.67
C GLY A 56 11.53 -22.08 14.03
#